data_AF-A0A968P7N8-F1
#
_entry.id   AF-A0A968P7N8-F1
#
_cell.length_a   1.000
_cell.length_b   1.000
_cell.length_c   1.000
_cell.angle_alpha   90.00
_cell.angle_beta   90.00
_cell.angle_gamma   90.00
#
_symmetry.space_group_name_H-M   'P 1'
#
loop_
_entity.id
_entity.type
_entity.pdbx_description
1 polymer ?
#
loop_
_entity_poly.entity_id
_entity_poly.type
_entity_poly.pdbx_seq_one_letter_code
_entity_poly.pdbx_strand_id
1 'polypeptide(L)'
;MAEIHQHIGAGMDFPLLWASTLSCLADSRIDADTLASPGMSFHDGKLMVPWLITAAIARIVAAEFLIRHQHSDLNVSDFAAYIQKLSVPAGYPSQHHRVLEQSLEALARGSDDRLPDFRRMQSLYSELHPNANKTFHEPPRTIDEIWSSCDPIAVRLALTDTHAGETWFLSSGLRYLETKEGSGSPDLAFCRIFWQITRIRCQLYRAIVQRPLTGGLQWFLRFYSRIASLRRPLSATRLQVSYETAGGSRTVQRNAIAAIEIRTSFRSTAIELADEMRKLLLSWRYTLTQRCSKVASEGARPEVGVVLHFIKTRDPDAAWSSGKPRAFWAGTFAEPRPAAGIRYGGRFSDFFADQYCQAQALAELLSAVPRSLWLVRGIDVASDELGIPTWVFCPLYRFLEGVSSAIVKDPRAERPLALGATAHVGEDFRHLMEGLRRVFEAIRYLLGPRGGGLGTPPLSE
;
A
#
# COMPACT_ATOMS: atom_id res chain seq x y z
N MET A 1 0.88 18.14 -19.55
CA MET A 1 0.05 18.37 -18.34
C MET A 1 -0.38 17.01 -17.82
N ALA A 2 -0.16 16.69 -16.54
CA ALA A 2 -0.63 15.41 -15.97
C ALA A 2 -2.16 15.42 -15.91
N GLU A 3 -2.80 14.35 -16.41
CA GLU A 3 -4.26 14.24 -16.37
C GLU A 3 -4.74 13.81 -14.98
N ILE A 4 -3.92 13.01 -14.28
CA ILE A 4 -4.22 12.48 -12.96
C ILE A 4 -2.96 12.52 -12.08
N HIS A 5 -3.17 12.87 -10.82
CA HIS A 5 -2.17 12.77 -9.77
C HIS A 5 -2.52 11.62 -8.82
N GLN A 6 -1.53 10.79 -8.48
CA GLN A 6 -1.73 9.68 -7.56
C GLN A 6 -0.63 9.58 -6.51
N HIS A 7 -1.04 9.31 -5.27
CA HIS A 7 -0.11 8.84 -4.24
C HIS A 7 0.27 7.39 -4.54
N ILE A 8 1.53 7.16 -4.91
CA ILE A 8 1.95 5.87 -5.47
C ILE A 8 1.82 4.69 -4.48
N GLY A 9 1.76 5.01 -3.18
CA GLY A 9 1.50 4.01 -2.15
C GLY A 9 0.02 3.67 -1.95
N ALA A 10 -0.89 4.54 -2.40
CA ALA A 10 -2.33 4.42 -2.16
C ALA A 10 -3.14 4.16 -3.44
N GLY A 11 -2.56 4.40 -4.62
CA GLY A 11 -3.20 4.21 -5.92
C GLY A 11 -3.24 2.74 -6.35
N MET A 12 -4.03 1.91 -5.66
CA MET A 12 -4.26 0.51 -6.01
C MET A 12 -5.69 0.10 -5.71
N ASP A 13 -6.20 -0.87 -6.48
CA ASP A 13 -7.48 -1.49 -6.18
C ASP A 13 -7.38 -2.51 -5.03
N PHE A 14 -8.53 -2.81 -4.42
CA PHE A 14 -8.57 -3.79 -3.33
C PHE A 14 -8.21 -5.21 -3.77
N PRO A 15 -8.68 -5.73 -4.92
CA PRO A 15 -8.31 -7.08 -5.33
C PRO A 15 -6.79 -7.30 -5.44
N LEU A 16 -6.03 -6.29 -5.90
CA LEU A 16 -4.57 -6.40 -6.02
C LEU A 16 -3.92 -6.38 -4.65
N LEU A 17 -4.43 -5.51 -3.78
CA LEU A 17 -4.02 -5.48 -2.39
C LEU A 17 -4.37 -6.78 -1.65
N TRP A 18 -5.47 -7.46 -2.01
CA TRP A 18 -5.83 -8.77 -1.48
C TRP A 18 -4.84 -9.85 -1.88
N ALA A 19 -4.48 -9.94 -3.17
CA ALA A 19 -3.45 -10.87 -3.63
C ALA A 19 -2.10 -10.59 -2.93
N SER A 20 -1.70 -9.32 -2.87
CA SER A 20 -0.50 -8.90 -2.13
C SER A 20 -0.56 -9.28 -0.64
N THR A 21 -1.72 -9.11 -0.01
CA THR A 21 -1.94 -9.49 1.40
C THR A 21 -1.74 -10.99 1.59
N LEU A 22 -2.31 -11.83 0.72
CA LEU A 22 -2.17 -13.29 0.79
C LEU A 22 -0.70 -13.72 0.72
N SER A 23 0.12 -13.08 -0.12
CA SER A 23 1.57 -13.30 -0.12
C SER A 23 2.24 -12.80 1.17
N CYS A 24 1.87 -11.61 1.65
CA CYS A 24 2.46 -11.02 2.87
C CYS A 24 2.24 -11.85 4.14
N LEU A 25 1.18 -12.66 4.24
CA LEU A 25 0.90 -13.42 5.47
C LEU A 25 2.01 -14.44 5.82
N ALA A 26 2.80 -14.88 4.83
CA ALA A 26 3.94 -15.76 5.03
C ALA A 26 5.23 -15.03 5.44
N ASP A 27 5.27 -13.68 5.37
CA ASP A 27 6.46 -12.88 5.68
C ASP A 27 6.73 -12.85 7.19
N SER A 28 7.90 -13.32 7.60
CA SER A 28 8.30 -13.40 9.02
C SER A 28 8.35 -12.04 9.72
N ARG A 29 8.45 -10.95 8.97
CA ARG A 29 8.41 -9.56 9.49
C ARG A 29 7.00 -9.04 9.72
N ILE A 30 5.97 -9.84 9.43
CA ILE A 30 4.59 -9.55 9.80
C ILE A 30 4.34 -10.22 11.16
N ASP A 31 3.98 -9.41 12.13
CA ASP A 31 3.58 -9.80 13.48
C ASP A 31 2.05 -9.80 13.63
N ALA A 32 1.56 -10.49 14.66
CA ALA A 32 0.12 -10.63 14.93
C ALA A 32 -0.61 -9.27 15.03
N ASP A 33 0.06 -8.26 15.56
CA ASP A 33 -0.47 -6.91 15.79
C ASP A 33 -0.02 -5.90 14.73
N THR A 34 0.51 -6.35 13.57
CA THR A 34 0.97 -5.44 12.50
C THR A 34 -0.13 -4.48 12.02
N LEU A 35 -1.39 -4.90 12.10
CA LEU A 35 -2.55 -4.08 11.74
C LEU A 35 -3.23 -3.44 12.96
N ALA A 36 -2.60 -3.44 14.13
CA ALA A 36 -3.15 -2.80 15.32
C ALA A 36 -3.33 -1.30 15.09
N SER A 37 -4.57 -0.85 15.16
CA SER A 37 -4.96 0.53 14.89
C SER A 37 -6.32 0.81 15.54
N PRO A 38 -6.49 1.96 16.23
CA PRO A 38 -7.75 2.31 16.86
C PRO A 38 -8.95 2.22 15.91
N GLY A 39 -10.03 1.59 16.37
CA GLY A 39 -11.29 1.44 15.64
C GLY A 39 -11.27 0.38 14.54
N MET A 40 -10.23 -0.46 14.46
CA MET A 40 -10.26 -1.66 13.62
C MET A 40 -11.02 -2.80 14.29
N SER A 41 -11.70 -3.62 13.47
CA SER A 41 -12.30 -4.88 13.92
C SER A 41 -11.25 -5.80 14.56
N PHE A 42 -11.71 -6.74 15.40
CA PHE A 42 -10.87 -7.71 16.10
C PHE A 42 -9.87 -7.06 17.09
N HIS A 43 -10.44 -6.39 18.11
CA HIS A 43 -9.72 -5.74 19.21
C HIS A 43 -8.72 -4.68 18.74
N ASP A 44 -9.22 -3.65 18.06
CA ASP A 44 -8.39 -2.59 17.46
C ASP A 44 -7.32 -3.17 16.52
N GLY A 45 -7.68 -4.19 15.74
CA GLY A 45 -6.81 -4.81 14.74
C GLY A 45 -5.76 -5.78 15.29
N LYS A 46 -5.66 -5.96 16.62
CA LYS A 46 -4.67 -6.86 17.24
C LYS A 46 -4.83 -8.32 16.84
N LEU A 47 -6.07 -8.75 16.55
CA LEU A 47 -6.35 -10.12 16.09
C LEU A 47 -6.65 -10.18 14.58
N MET A 48 -6.51 -9.07 13.85
CA MET A 48 -6.82 -9.06 12.41
C MET A 48 -5.87 -9.97 11.63
N VAL A 49 -4.55 -9.89 11.87
CA VAL A 49 -3.57 -10.73 11.16
C VAL A 49 -3.72 -12.22 11.51
N PRO A 50 -3.88 -12.61 12.79
CA PRO A 50 -4.26 -13.98 13.15
C PRO A 50 -5.49 -14.49 12.40
N TRP A 51 -6.57 -13.72 12.35
CA TRP A 51 -7.76 -14.12 11.61
C TRP A 51 -7.53 -14.20 10.10
N LEU A 52 -6.74 -13.30 9.52
CA LEU A 52 -6.38 -13.33 8.10
C LEU A 52 -5.63 -14.62 7.74
N ILE A 53 -4.65 -15.03 8.56
CA ILE A 53 -3.88 -16.23 8.28
C ILE A 53 -4.70 -17.51 8.49
N THR A 54 -5.55 -17.55 9.53
CA THR A 54 -6.52 -18.63 9.73
C THR A 54 -7.45 -18.76 8.52
N ALA A 55 -7.99 -17.64 8.01
CA ALA A 55 -8.83 -17.62 6.82
C ALA A 55 -8.07 -18.07 5.57
N ALA A 56 -6.81 -17.68 5.41
CA ALA A 56 -5.98 -18.04 4.26
C ALA A 56 -5.65 -19.55 4.26
N ILE A 57 -5.34 -20.14 5.42
CA ILE A 57 -5.17 -21.59 5.59
C ILE A 57 -6.47 -22.33 5.21
N ALA A 58 -7.59 -21.92 5.80
CA ALA A 58 -8.89 -22.53 5.51
C ALA A 58 -9.29 -22.38 4.04
N ARG A 59 -8.99 -21.23 3.41
CA ARG A 59 -9.22 -20.97 1.99
C ARG A 59 -8.47 -21.94 1.10
N ILE A 60 -7.20 -22.23 1.42
CA ILE A 60 -6.41 -23.23 0.67
C ILE A 60 -7.03 -24.62 0.78
N VAL A 61 -7.42 -25.03 1.99
CA VAL A 61 -8.00 -26.36 2.23
C VAL A 61 -9.37 -26.52 1.58
N ALA A 62 -10.22 -25.49 1.67
CA ALA A 62 -11.50 -25.45 0.98
C ALA A 62 -11.34 -25.46 -0.55
N ALA A 63 -10.34 -24.76 -1.09
CA ALA A 63 -10.03 -24.80 -2.51
C ALA A 63 -9.57 -26.18 -2.96
N GLU A 64 -8.67 -26.84 -2.21
CA GLU A 64 -8.20 -28.19 -2.51
C GLU A 64 -9.36 -29.20 -2.52
N PHE A 65 -10.27 -29.09 -1.55
CA PHE A 65 -11.51 -29.87 -1.54
C PHE A 65 -12.33 -29.68 -2.82
N LEU A 66 -12.58 -28.42 -3.22
CA LEU A 66 -13.35 -28.10 -4.43
C LEU A 66 -12.67 -28.66 -5.69
N ILE A 67 -11.34 -28.53 -5.81
CA ILE A 67 -10.57 -29.04 -6.95
C ILE A 67 -10.78 -30.55 -7.08
N ARG A 68 -10.51 -31.30 -6.01
CA ARG A 68 -10.61 -32.76 -6.06
C ARG A 68 -12.05 -33.26 -6.18
N HIS A 69 -13.02 -32.52 -5.63
CA HIS A 69 -14.43 -32.83 -5.78
C HIS A 69 -14.87 -32.69 -7.25
N GLN A 70 -14.45 -31.64 -7.94
CA GLN A 70 -14.74 -31.42 -9.36
C GLN A 70 -14.13 -32.49 -10.26
N HIS A 71 -12.94 -33.00 -9.93
CA HIS A 71 -12.28 -34.08 -10.67
C HIS A 71 -12.81 -35.48 -10.34
N SER A 72 -13.77 -35.62 -9.42
CA SER A 72 -14.24 -36.92 -8.89
C SER A 72 -13.13 -37.76 -8.23
N ASP A 73 -12.02 -37.14 -7.85
CA ASP A 73 -10.88 -37.78 -7.19
C ASP A 73 -11.12 -38.00 -5.68
N LEU A 74 -12.21 -37.44 -5.15
CA LEU A 74 -12.60 -37.58 -3.75
C LEU A 74 -13.59 -38.72 -3.54
N ASN A 75 -13.15 -39.75 -2.82
CA ASN A 75 -14.04 -40.73 -2.20
C ASN A 75 -14.62 -40.19 -0.86
N VAL A 76 -15.13 -38.96 -0.84
CA VAL A 76 -15.85 -38.35 0.30
C VAL A 76 -17.03 -37.54 -0.18
N SER A 77 -18.14 -37.62 0.55
CA SER A 77 -19.42 -36.97 0.21
C SER A 77 -19.44 -35.47 0.51
N ASP A 78 -18.70 -35.04 1.52
CA ASP A 78 -18.76 -33.71 2.11
C ASP A 78 -17.41 -33.27 2.69
N PHE A 79 -17.34 -31.99 3.03
CA PHE A 79 -16.15 -31.33 3.53
C PHE A 79 -15.76 -31.80 4.94
N ALA A 80 -16.73 -32.13 5.80
CA ALA A 80 -16.41 -32.65 7.13
C ALA A 80 -15.66 -33.99 7.04
N ALA A 81 -16.13 -34.91 6.19
CA ALA A 81 -15.45 -36.16 5.91
C ALA A 81 -14.07 -35.94 5.24
N TYR A 82 -13.95 -34.92 4.38
CA TYR A 82 -12.68 -34.54 3.79
C TYR A 82 -11.64 -34.10 4.85
N ILE A 83 -12.03 -33.24 5.79
CA ILE A 83 -11.16 -32.79 6.89
C ILE A 83 -10.73 -33.97 7.78
N GLN A 84 -11.63 -34.91 8.06
CA GLN A 84 -11.29 -36.13 8.81
C GLN A 84 -10.25 -36.99 8.08
N LYS A 85 -10.32 -37.10 6.75
CA LYS A 85 -9.31 -37.83 5.96
C LYS A 85 -7.99 -37.09 5.86
N LEU A 86 -8.01 -35.76 5.77
CA LEU A 86 -6.79 -34.93 5.87
C LEU A 86 -6.09 -35.10 7.21
N SER A 87 -6.78 -35.60 8.23
CA SER A 87 -6.22 -35.85 9.55
C SER A 87 -5.36 -37.11 9.64
N VAL A 88 -5.14 -37.82 8.51
CA VAL A 88 -4.38 -39.08 8.47
C VAL A 88 -3.43 -39.23 7.25
N PRO A 89 -2.41 -38.35 7.02
CA PRO A 89 -1.31 -38.68 6.11
C PRO A 89 -0.03 -39.06 6.88
N ALA A 90 0.53 -40.22 6.57
CA ALA A 90 1.88 -40.59 6.96
C ALA A 90 2.89 -39.65 6.26
N GLY A 91 3.52 -38.74 7.01
CA GLY A 91 4.56 -37.84 6.51
C GLY A 91 4.38 -36.35 6.85
N TYR A 92 3.23 -35.95 7.38
CA TYR A 92 3.01 -34.57 7.85
C TYR A 92 3.42 -34.43 9.33
N PRO A 93 4.20 -33.40 9.73
CA PRO A 93 4.53 -33.20 11.13
C PRO A 93 3.25 -33.10 11.98
N SER A 94 3.14 -33.90 13.03
CA SER A 94 1.95 -33.96 13.90
C SER A 94 1.54 -32.60 14.46
N GLN A 95 2.49 -31.67 14.59
CA GLN A 95 2.26 -30.29 15.00
C GLN A 95 1.49 -29.47 13.95
N HIS A 96 1.77 -29.62 12.65
CA HIS A 96 1.10 -28.87 11.58
C HIS A 96 -0.35 -29.32 11.40
N HIS A 97 -0.59 -30.63 11.57
CA HIS A 97 -1.94 -31.17 11.61
C HIS A 97 -2.80 -30.54 12.72
N ARG A 98 -2.28 -30.49 13.96
CA ARG A 98 -3.00 -29.86 15.08
C ARG A 98 -3.29 -28.37 14.82
N VAL A 99 -2.33 -27.64 14.25
CA VAL A 99 -2.51 -26.21 13.93
C VAL A 99 -3.57 -26.02 12.86
N LEU A 100 -3.61 -26.89 11.86
CA LEU A 100 -4.64 -26.89 10.82
C LEU A 100 -6.03 -27.14 11.44
N GLU A 101 -6.18 -28.18 12.24
CA GLU A 101 -7.44 -28.54 12.89
C GLU A 101 -7.94 -27.39 13.79
N GLN A 102 -7.06 -26.84 14.63
CA GLN A 102 -7.37 -25.68 15.48
C GLN A 102 -7.76 -24.45 14.66
N SER A 103 -7.08 -24.19 13.52
CA SER A 103 -7.40 -23.07 12.63
C SER A 103 -8.81 -23.21 12.05
N LEU A 104 -9.17 -24.40 11.55
CA LEU A 104 -10.50 -24.68 11.01
C LEU A 104 -11.58 -24.60 12.09
N GLU A 105 -11.30 -25.13 13.28
CA GLU A 105 -12.24 -25.08 14.39
C GLU A 105 -12.46 -23.64 14.90
N ALA A 106 -11.38 -22.87 15.08
CA ALA A 106 -11.45 -21.46 15.47
C ALA A 106 -12.30 -20.67 14.48
N LEU A 107 -12.05 -20.86 13.17
CA LEU A 107 -12.80 -20.18 12.10
C LEU A 107 -14.27 -20.58 12.06
N ALA A 108 -14.57 -21.87 12.18
CA ALA A 108 -15.95 -22.34 12.20
C ALA A 108 -16.73 -21.74 13.39
N ARG A 109 -16.10 -21.63 14.56
CA ARG A 109 -16.75 -21.08 15.76
C ARG A 109 -16.69 -19.56 15.84
N GLY A 110 -15.76 -18.91 15.14
CA GLY A 110 -15.49 -17.48 15.28
C GLY A 110 -14.95 -17.12 16.68
N SER A 111 -14.09 -17.98 17.24
CA SER A 111 -13.67 -17.92 18.64
C SER A 111 -12.20 -17.52 18.77
N ASP A 112 -11.94 -16.34 19.35
CA ASP A 112 -10.57 -15.78 19.50
C ASP A 112 -9.69 -16.66 20.41
N ASP A 113 -10.28 -17.24 21.46
CA ASP A 113 -9.62 -18.12 22.44
C ASP A 113 -9.11 -19.44 21.85
N ARG A 114 -9.56 -19.78 20.64
CA ARG A 114 -9.19 -21.00 19.92
C ARG A 114 -8.17 -20.77 18.83
N LEU A 115 -7.77 -19.53 18.59
CA LEU A 115 -6.73 -19.24 17.61
C LEU A 115 -5.43 -19.95 18.02
N PRO A 116 -4.80 -20.71 17.11
CA PRO A 116 -3.49 -21.28 17.36
C PRO A 116 -2.45 -20.17 17.58
N ASP A 117 -1.26 -20.57 18.05
CA ASP A 117 -0.11 -19.68 18.07
C ASP A 117 0.17 -19.08 16.68
N PHE A 118 0.35 -17.76 16.63
CA PHE A 118 0.51 -17.01 15.39
C PHE A 118 1.70 -17.50 14.55
N ARG A 119 2.85 -17.78 15.17
CA ARG A 119 4.05 -18.22 14.44
C ARG A 119 3.89 -19.63 13.88
N ARG A 120 3.18 -20.50 14.61
CA ARG A 120 2.82 -21.83 14.10
C ARG A 120 1.88 -21.76 12.91
N MET A 121 0.87 -20.87 12.94
CA MET A 121 0.00 -20.62 11.77
C MET A 121 0.80 -20.08 10.60
N GLN A 122 1.73 -19.15 10.84
CA GLN A 122 2.59 -18.60 9.80
C GLN A 122 3.47 -19.65 9.15
N SER A 123 4.10 -20.52 9.96
CA SER A 123 4.88 -21.65 9.47
C SER A 123 4.04 -22.59 8.57
N LEU A 124 2.85 -22.99 9.04
CA LEU A 124 1.93 -23.82 8.26
C LEU A 124 1.53 -23.13 6.94
N TYR A 125 1.19 -21.84 7.00
CA TYR A 125 0.79 -21.10 5.81
C TYR A 125 1.92 -20.97 4.78
N SER A 126 3.16 -20.72 5.21
CA SER A 126 4.33 -20.69 4.33
C SER A 126 4.56 -22.02 3.60
N GLU A 127 4.26 -23.15 4.23
CA GLU A 127 4.31 -24.48 3.58
C GLU A 127 3.18 -24.67 2.57
N LEU A 128 1.97 -24.18 2.90
CA LEU A 128 0.82 -24.25 2.01
C LEU A 128 0.91 -23.26 0.84
N HIS A 129 1.72 -22.21 0.94
CA HIS A 129 1.94 -21.22 -0.12
C HIS A 129 3.42 -20.92 -0.32
N PRO A 130 4.21 -21.85 -0.88
CA PRO A 130 5.67 -21.72 -0.97
C PRO A 130 6.13 -20.53 -1.82
N ASN A 131 5.31 -20.10 -2.79
CA ASN A 131 5.61 -18.92 -3.60
C ASN A 131 5.58 -17.62 -2.79
N ALA A 132 4.86 -17.55 -1.67
CA ALA A 132 4.85 -16.36 -0.81
C ALA A 132 6.25 -16.03 -0.29
N ASN A 133 7.01 -17.04 0.15
CA ASN A 133 8.39 -16.87 0.60
C ASN A 133 9.30 -16.37 -0.54
N LYS A 134 9.09 -16.85 -1.77
CA LYS A 134 9.84 -16.38 -2.95
C LYS A 134 9.54 -14.91 -3.26
N THR A 135 8.26 -14.53 -3.27
CA THR A 135 7.83 -13.16 -3.57
C THR A 135 8.36 -12.12 -2.58
N PHE A 136 8.80 -12.56 -1.39
CA PHE A 136 9.48 -11.68 -0.46
C PHE A 136 10.91 -11.33 -0.92
N HIS A 137 11.70 -12.33 -1.28
CA HIS A 137 13.10 -12.14 -1.73
C HIS A 137 13.19 -11.59 -3.15
N GLU A 138 12.23 -11.96 -3.99
CA GLU A 138 12.11 -11.57 -5.39
C GLU A 138 10.70 -11.02 -5.63
N PRO A 139 10.47 -9.72 -5.34
CA PRO A 139 9.18 -9.10 -5.56
C PRO A 139 8.75 -9.23 -7.03
N PRO A 140 7.47 -9.57 -7.30
CA PRO A 140 6.92 -9.55 -8.64
C PRO A 140 7.22 -8.23 -9.35
N ARG A 141 7.68 -8.29 -10.59
CA ARG A 141 8.05 -7.12 -11.41
C ARG A 141 6.91 -6.62 -12.27
N THR A 142 5.80 -7.37 -12.31
CA THR A 142 4.67 -7.15 -13.21
C THR A 142 3.36 -7.45 -12.49
N ILE A 143 2.27 -6.81 -12.90
CA ILE A 143 0.94 -7.12 -12.34
C ILE A 143 0.50 -8.55 -12.64
N ASP A 144 0.86 -9.10 -13.81
CA ASP A 144 0.52 -10.47 -14.18
C ASP A 144 1.27 -11.49 -13.29
N GLU A 145 2.52 -11.20 -12.92
CA GLU A 145 3.27 -11.97 -11.92
C GLU A 145 2.62 -11.88 -10.53
N ILE A 146 2.05 -10.73 -10.15
CA ILE A 146 1.32 -10.60 -8.87
C ILE A 146 0.12 -11.54 -8.86
N TRP A 147 -0.71 -11.52 -9.91
CA TRP A 147 -1.89 -12.39 -9.98
C TRP A 147 -1.56 -13.88 -9.93
N SER A 148 -0.51 -14.28 -10.64
CA SER A 148 -0.12 -15.69 -10.76
C SER A 148 0.72 -16.21 -9.60
N SER A 149 1.38 -15.36 -8.80
CA SER A 149 2.28 -15.79 -7.71
C SER A 149 1.77 -15.50 -6.30
N CYS A 150 0.99 -14.43 -6.12
CA CYS A 150 0.62 -13.95 -4.78
C CYS A 150 -0.68 -14.57 -4.24
N ASP A 151 -1.54 -15.14 -5.10
CA ASP A 151 -2.72 -15.90 -4.66
C ASP A 151 -2.41 -17.42 -4.68
N PRO A 152 -2.47 -18.13 -3.53
CA PRO A 152 -2.18 -19.56 -3.47
C PRO A 152 -3.10 -20.45 -4.31
N ILE A 153 -4.31 -20.00 -4.65
CA ILE A 153 -5.24 -20.71 -5.53
C ILE A 153 -4.83 -20.51 -6.98
N ALA A 154 -4.50 -19.28 -7.38
CA ALA A 154 -4.02 -18.99 -8.72
C ALA A 154 -2.74 -19.79 -9.03
N VAL A 155 -1.82 -19.89 -8.06
CA VAL A 155 -0.61 -20.72 -8.17
C VAL A 155 -0.95 -22.19 -8.42
N ARG A 156 -1.86 -22.78 -7.64
CA ARG A 156 -2.23 -24.20 -7.74
C ARG A 156 -2.87 -24.55 -9.08
N LEU A 157 -3.71 -23.65 -9.58
CA LEU A 157 -4.47 -23.84 -10.80
C LEU A 157 -3.78 -23.25 -12.04
N ALA A 158 -2.55 -22.75 -11.89
CA ALA A 158 -1.80 -22.04 -12.93
C ALA A 158 -2.60 -20.93 -13.63
N LEU A 159 -3.41 -20.19 -12.86
CA LEU A 159 -4.24 -19.10 -13.37
C LEU A 159 -3.41 -17.83 -13.52
N THR A 160 -3.59 -17.15 -14.66
CA THR A 160 -2.85 -15.92 -15.00
C THR A 160 -3.76 -14.71 -15.21
N ASP A 161 -5.07 -14.92 -15.31
CA ASP A 161 -6.03 -13.84 -15.51
C ASP A 161 -6.16 -12.95 -14.26
N THR A 162 -6.65 -11.73 -14.49
CA THR A 162 -6.87 -10.74 -13.43
C THR A 162 -7.86 -11.27 -12.39
N HIS A 163 -7.46 -11.27 -11.12
CA HIS A 163 -8.26 -11.77 -9.99
C HIS A 163 -8.68 -13.25 -10.08
N ALA A 164 -8.05 -14.06 -10.94
CA ALA A 164 -8.56 -15.39 -11.28
C ALA A 164 -8.70 -16.32 -10.08
N GLY A 165 -7.75 -16.32 -9.13
CA GLY A 165 -7.80 -17.18 -7.95
C GLY A 165 -9.02 -16.90 -7.05
N GLU A 166 -9.30 -15.62 -6.80
CA GLU A 166 -10.48 -15.21 -6.02
C GLU A 166 -11.79 -15.48 -6.75
N THR A 167 -11.86 -15.15 -8.04
CA THR A 167 -13.04 -15.40 -8.88
C THR A 167 -13.35 -16.90 -8.95
N TRP A 168 -12.32 -17.73 -9.13
CA TRP A 168 -12.46 -19.18 -9.14
C TRP A 168 -12.97 -19.71 -7.79
N PHE A 169 -12.41 -19.23 -6.67
CA PHE A 169 -12.81 -19.69 -5.34
C PHE A 169 -14.27 -19.37 -5.04
N LEU A 170 -14.68 -18.12 -5.28
CA LEU A 170 -16.05 -17.68 -5.03
C LEU A 170 -17.04 -18.40 -5.95
N SER A 171 -16.77 -18.46 -7.26
CA SER A 171 -17.67 -19.12 -8.21
C SER A 171 -17.79 -20.62 -7.98
N SER A 172 -16.68 -21.31 -7.69
CA SER A 172 -16.69 -22.75 -7.39
C SER A 172 -17.35 -23.06 -6.06
N GLY A 173 -17.10 -22.24 -5.02
CA GLY A 173 -17.74 -22.39 -3.71
C GLY A 173 -19.25 -22.17 -3.77
N LEU A 174 -19.70 -21.12 -4.46
CA LEU A 174 -21.14 -20.86 -4.65
C LEU A 174 -21.82 -21.98 -5.43
N ARG A 175 -21.24 -22.43 -6.55
CA ARG A 175 -21.77 -23.55 -7.34
C ARG A 175 -21.88 -24.83 -6.52
N TYR A 176 -20.88 -25.10 -5.67
CA TYR A 176 -20.90 -26.26 -4.78
C TYR A 176 -22.06 -26.16 -3.77
N LEU A 177 -22.24 -25.00 -3.15
CA LEU A 177 -23.34 -24.76 -2.20
C LEU A 177 -24.72 -24.91 -2.86
N GLU A 178 -24.91 -24.33 -4.05
CA GLU A 178 -26.15 -24.47 -4.83
C GLU A 178 -26.44 -25.94 -5.16
N THR A 179 -25.41 -26.71 -5.55
CA THR A 179 -25.56 -28.14 -5.85
C THR A 179 -25.98 -28.93 -4.60
N LYS A 180 -25.37 -28.65 -3.44
CA LYS A 180 -25.70 -29.31 -2.18
C LYS A 180 -27.11 -28.97 -1.70
N GLU A 181 -27.51 -27.70 -1.80
CA GLU A 181 -28.86 -27.26 -1.49
C GLU A 181 -29.90 -27.95 -2.39
N GLY A 182 -29.68 -27.98 -3.71
CA GLY A 182 -30.57 -28.65 -4.67
C GLY A 182 -30.69 -30.16 -4.48
N SER A 183 -29.66 -30.81 -3.92
CA SER A 183 -29.69 -32.26 -3.60
C SER A 183 -30.39 -32.60 -2.27
N GLY A 184 -30.80 -31.60 -1.47
CA GLY A 184 -31.42 -31.80 -0.17
C GLY A 184 -30.47 -32.29 0.94
N SER A 185 -29.16 -32.25 0.70
CA SER A 185 -28.11 -32.67 1.64
C SER A 185 -27.08 -31.54 1.82
N PRO A 186 -27.39 -30.51 2.64
CA PRO A 186 -26.54 -29.34 2.78
C PRO A 186 -25.22 -29.68 3.50
N ASP A 187 -24.10 -29.25 2.94
CA ASP A 187 -22.80 -29.31 3.61
C ASP A 187 -22.60 -28.07 4.51
N LEU A 188 -23.08 -28.18 5.76
CA LEU A 188 -23.01 -27.09 6.74
C LEU A 188 -21.57 -26.74 7.14
N ALA A 189 -20.64 -27.71 7.09
CA ALA A 189 -19.25 -27.48 7.47
C ALA A 189 -18.56 -26.62 6.41
N PHE A 190 -18.70 -26.98 5.13
CA PHE A 190 -18.19 -26.17 4.02
C PHE A 190 -18.83 -24.78 4.02
N CYS A 191 -20.15 -24.71 4.10
CA CYS A 191 -20.91 -23.45 4.10
C CYS A 191 -20.39 -22.48 5.17
N ARG A 192 -20.23 -22.96 6.40
CA ARG A 192 -19.76 -22.15 7.52
C ARG A 192 -18.33 -21.63 7.29
N ILE A 193 -17.41 -22.48 6.85
CA ILE A 193 -16.02 -22.08 6.58
C ILE A 193 -15.95 -21.09 5.42
N PHE A 194 -16.64 -21.38 4.31
CA PHE A 194 -16.69 -20.53 3.11
C PHE A 194 -17.15 -19.10 3.43
N TRP A 195 -18.24 -18.97 4.19
CA TRP A 195 -18.76 -17.65 4.57
C TRP A 195 -17.87 -16.92 5.58
N GLN A 196 -17.18 -17.63 6.48
CA GLN A 196 -16.23 -17.00 7.41
C GLN A 196 -14.98 -16.47 6.69
N ILE A 197 -14.46 -17.20 5.70
CA ILE A 197 -13.37 -16.73 4.82
C ILE A 197 -13.79 -15.42 4.14
N THR A 198 -14.98 -15.43 3.53
CA THR A 198 -15.54 -14.26 2.83
C THR A 198 -15.73 -13.08 3.80
N ARG A 199 -16.26 -13.35 4.99
CA ARG A 199 -16.47 -12.34 6.04
C ARG A 199 -15.16 -11.67 6.45
N ILE A 200 -14.10 -12.44 6.68
CA ILE A 200 -12.79 -11.89 7.09
C ILE A 200 -12.21 -11.01 5.97
N ARG A 201 -12.29 -11.44 4.71
CA ARG A 201 -11.91 -10.61 3.56
C ARG A 201 -12.69 -9.30 3.51
N CYS A 202 -14.01 -9.33 3.76
CA CYS A 202 -14.84 -8.13 3.83
C CYS A 202 -14.48 -7.21 5.02
N GLN A 203 -14.10 -7.78 6.17
CA GLN A 203 -13.60 -7.00 7.31
C GLN A 203 -12.30 -6.28 6.97
N LEU A 204 -11.38 -6.95 6.27
CA LEU A 204 -10.17 -6.33 5.77
C LEU A 204 -10.48 -5.21 4.79
N TYR A 205 -11.34 -5.45 3.78
CA TYR A 205 -11.80 -4.42 2.83
C TYR A 205 -12.28 -3.16 3.57
N ARG A 206 -13.19 -3.34 4.53
CA ARG A 206 -13.73 -2.23 5.34
C ARG A 206 -12.65 -1.48 6.13
N ALA A 207 -11.59 -2.17 6.57
CA ALA A 207 -10.53 -1.59 7.38
C ALA A 207 -9.48 -0.82 6.57
N ILE A 208 -9.29 -1.17 5.29
CA ILE A 208 -8.21 -0.63 4.45
C ILE A 208 -8.69 0.19 3.26
N VAL A 209 -9.97 0.10 2.90
CA VAL A 209 -10.58 0.92 1.84
C VAL A 209 -11.35 2.07 2.49
N GLN A 210 -10.97 3.30 2.16
CA GLN A 210 -11.68 4.49 2.58
C GLN A 210 -12.99 4.62 1.80
N ARG A 211 -14.10 4.83 2.50
CA ARG A 211 -15.39 5.10 1.83
C ARG A 211 -15.29 6.44 1.09
N PRO A 212 -15.87 6.57 -0.12
CA PRO A 212 -15.98 7.85 -0.79
C PRO A 212 -16.60 8.90 0.13
N LEU A 213 -16.12 10.15 0.03
CA LEU A 213 -16.59 11.29 0.84
C LEU A 213 -16.34 11.17 2.35
N THR A 214 -15.51 10.22 2.81
CA THR A 214 -15.02 10.24 4.20
C THR A 214 -14.05 11.41 4.34
N GLY A 215 -14.54 12.53 4.85
CA GLY A 215 -13.72 13.72 5.12
C GLY A 215 -12.72 13.49 6.25
N GLY A 216 -11.59 14.20 6.17
CA GLY A 216 -10.58 14.28 7.23
C GLY A 216 -9.28 13.57 6.89
N LEU A 217 -8.20 14.37 6.85
CA LEU A 217 -6.83 13.92 6.62
C LEU A 217 -6.39 12.80 7.58
N GLN A 218 -6.84 12.85 8.83
CA GLN A 218 -6.55 11.83 9.84
C GLN A 218 -7.09 10.44 9.46
N TRP A 219 -8.23 10.37 8.77
CA TRP A 219 -8.74 9.10 8.27
C TRP A 219 -7.87 8.57 7.14
N PHE A 220 -7.51 9.40 6.17
CA PHE A 220 -6.59 9.02 5.09
C PHE A 220 -5.26 8.49 5.62
N LEU A 221 -4.63 9.19 6.58
CA LEU A 221 -3.36 8.76 7.19
C LEU A 221 -3.48 7.38 7.85
N ARG A 222 -4.60 7.07 8.52
CA ARG A 222 -4.86 5.76 9.14
C ARG A 222 -5.03 4.65 8.09
N PHE A 223 -5.80 4.90 7.02
CA PHE A 223 -5.95 3.91 5.95
C PHE A 223 -4.61 3.67 5.25
N TYR A 224 -3.87 4.73 4.95
CA TYR A 224 -2.55 4.67 4.32
C TYR A 224 -1.54 3.88 5.17
N SER A 225 -1.53 4.08 6.50
CA SER A 225 -0.62 3.35 7.38
C SER A 225 -0.93 1.85 7.43
N ARG A 226 -2.22 1.48 7.45
CA ARG A 226 -2.66 0.08 7.51
C ARG A 226 -2.24 -0.73 6.28
N ILE A 227 -2.28 -0.12 5.09
CA ILE A 227 -1.92 -0.82 3.84
C ILE A 227 -0.41 -0.96 3.65
N ALA A 228 0.42 -0.20 4.39
CA ALA A 228 1.86 -0.12 4.14
C ALA A 228 2.57 -1.48 4.24
N SER A 229 2.21 -2.30 5.22
CA SER A 229 2.76 -3.65 5.40
C SER A 229 2.18 -4.66 4.41
N LEU A 230 0.95 -4.46 3.96
CA LEU A 230 0.23 -5.40 3.09
C LEU A 230 0.57 -5.25 1.60
N ARG A 231 1.14 -4.11 1.20
CA ARG A 231 1.49 -3.77 -0.21
C ARG A 231 2.94 -4.08 -0.59
N ARG A 232 3.71 -4.80 0.25
CA ARG A 232 5.14 -5.05 0.03
C ARG A 232 5.45 -5.78 -1.30
N PRO A 233 4.73 -6.85 -1.68
CA PRO A 233 4.86 -7.49 -2.99
C PRO A 233 4.69 -6.54 -4.17
N LEU A 234 3.89 -5.47 -4.01
CA LEU A 234 3.64 -4.48 -5.06
C LEU A 234 4.79 -3.46 -5.22
N SER A 235 5.85 -3.54 -4.41
CA SER A 235 6.90 -2.51 -4.35
C SER A 235 7.63 -2.27 -5.68
N ALA A 236 7.83 -3.31 -6.49
CA ALA A 236 8.47 -3.21 -7.80
C ALA A 236 7.50 -2.83 -8.93
N THR A 237 6.18 -2.87 -8.68
CA THR A 237 5.13 -2.61 -9.68
C THR A 237 4.32 -1.35 -9.41
N ARG A 238 4.61 -0.60 -8.33
CA ARG A 238 3.78 0.51 -7.86
C ARG A 238 3.37 1.51 -8.94
N LEU A 239 4.28 1.85 -9.85
CA LEU A 239 3.97 2.79 -10.92
C LEU A 239 3.04 2.17 -11.98
N GLN A 240 3.27 0.91 -12.37
CA GLN A 240 2.35 0.18 -13.23
C GLN A 240 0.95 0.12 -12.61
N VAL A 241 0.86 -0.22 -11.32
CA VAL A 241 -0.39 -0.30 -10.56
C VAL A 241 -1.11 1.05 -10.52
N SER A 242 -0.37 2.12 -10.26
CA SER A 242 -0.91 3.48 -10.23
C SER A 242 -1.48 3.87 -11.59
N TYR A 243 -0.73 3.62 -12.67
CA TYR A 243 -1.16 3.93 -14.04
C TYR A 243 -2.42 3.16 -14.45
N GLU A 244 -2.51 1.87 -14.13
CA GLU A 244 -3.70 1.06 -14.45
C GLU A 244 -4.94 1.51 -13.67
N THR A 245 -4.76 1.83 -12.38
CA THR A 245 -5.83 2.35 -11.52
C THR A 245 -6.31 3.74 -11.99
N ALA A 246 -5.41 4.55 -12.56
CA ALA A 246 -5.71 5.88 -13.10
C ALA A 246 -6.49 5.84 -14.44
N GLY A 247 -6.86 4.67 -14.95
CA GLY A 247 -7.55 4.55 -16.24
C GLY A 247 -6.66 4.10 -17.40
N GLY A 248 -5.39 3.79 -17.16
CA GLY A 248 -4.50 3.14 -18.11
C GLY A 248 -4.81 1.65 -18.38
N SER A 249 -6.00 1.17 -18.06
CA SER A 249 -6.37 -0.25 -18.02
C SER A 249 -6.58 -0.89 -19.40
N ARG A 250 -6.33 -2.22 -19.49
CA ARG A 250 -6.47 -3.10 -20.67
C ARG A 250 -7.89 -3.15 -21.26
N THR A 251 -8.92 -2.90 -20.46
CA THR A 251 -10.31 -3.16 -20.83
C THR A 251 -11.01 -2.02 -21.56
N VAL A 252 -10.48 -0.78 -21.50
CA VAL A 252 -11.09 0.38 -22.15
C VAL A 252 -10.02 1.15 -22.92
N GLN A 253 -9.75 0.67 -24.12
CA GLN A 253 -8.73 1.18 -25.05
C GLN A 253 -8.87 2.67 -25.42
N ARG A 254 -9.98 3.32 -25.05
CA ARG A 254 -10.31 4.71 -25.39
C ARG A 254 -10.00 5.76 -24.32
N ASN A 255 -9.58 5.36 -23.11
CA ASN A 255 -9.41 6.29 -21.96
C ASN A 255 -8.02 6.21 -21.29
N ALA A 256 -6.98 5.78 -22.01
CA ALA A 256 -5.63 5.77 -21.45
C ALA A 256 -5.16 7.21 -21.22
N ILE A 257 -4.79 7.51 -19.98
CA ILE A 257 -4.31 8.85 -19.61
C ILE A 257 -3.00 9.18 -20.33
N ALA A 258 -2.88 10.39 -20.88
CA ALA A 258 -1.67 10.81 -21.59
C ALA A 258 -0.52 11.15 -20.64
N ALA A 259 -0.78 11.44 -19.37
CA ALA A 259 0.26 11.77 -18.40
C ALA A 259 -0.17 11.49 -16.96
N ILE A 260 0.74 10.91 -16.17
CA ILE A 260 0.54 10.62 -14.74
C ILE A 260 1.59 11.33 -13.87
N GLU A 261 1.15 12.00 -12.82
CA GLU A 261 2.03 12.46 -11.74
C GLU A 261 1.95 11.49 -10.57
N ILE A 262 3.10 10.97 -10.14
CA ILE A 262 3.19 10.15 -8.94
C ILE A 262 3.84 10.90 -7.80
N ARG A 263 3.24 10.74 -6.62
CA ARG A 263 3.65 11.40 -5.38
C ARG A 263 4.26 10.39 -4.43
N THR A 264 5.48 10.67 -3.98
CA THR A 264 6.23 9.82 -3.03
C THR A 264 7.06 10.66 -2.07
N SER A 265 7.45 10.08 -0.95
CA SER A 265 8.24 10.76 0.08
C SER A 265 9.72 10.79 -0.28
N PHE A 266 10.46 11.77 0.26
CA PHE A 266 11.91 11.82 0.19
C PHE A 266 12.61 10.58 0.80
N ARG A 267 13.92 10.50 0.56
CA ARG A 267 14.85 9.62 1.26
C ARG A 267 15.93 10.48 1.91
N SER A 268 16.65 9.90 2.87
CA SER A 268 17.63 10.66 3.66
C SER A 268 18.98 10.81 2.97
N THR A 269 19.23 10.01 1.93
CA THR A 269 20.48 10.08 1.14
C THR A 269 20.19 10.10 -0.37
N ALA A 270 21.11 10.70 -1.13
CA ALA A 270 21.01 10.76 -2.59
C ALA A 270 20.99 9.36 -3.23
N ILE A 271 21.73 8.40 -2.66
CA ILE A 271 21.81 7.01 -3.15
C ILE A 271 20.46 6.31 -2.99
N GLU A 272 19.83 6.40 -1.82
CA GLU A 272 18.50 5.82 -1.58
C GLU A 272 17.45 6.46 -2.48
N LEU A 273 17.52 7.78 -2.67
CA LEU A 273 16.61 8.50 -3.56
C LEU A 273 16.80 8.07 -5.02
N ALA A 274 18.05 7.93 -5.47
CA ALA A 274 18.38 7.44 -6.81
C ALA A 274 17.87 6.00 -7.03
N ASP A 275 18.03 5.11 -6.04
CA ASP A 275 17.52 3.74 -6.13
C ASP A 275 15.99 3.69 -6.18
N GLU A 276 15.29 4.55 -5.42
CA GLU A 276 13.83 4.70 -5.55
C GLU A 276 13.44 5.17 -6.95
N MET A 277 14.07 6.23 -7.48
CA MET A 277 13.79 6.73 -8.84
C MET A 277 14.06 5.67 -9.91
N ARG A 278 15.15 4.89 -9.75
CA ARG A 278 15.48 3.77 -10.64
C ARG A 278 14.39 2.69 -10.61
N LYS A 279 13.89 2.30 -9.43
CA LYS A 279 12.78 1.33 -9.30
C LYS A 279 11.53 1.82 -10.02
N LEU A 280 11.19 3.10 -9.87
CA LEU A 280 10.06 3.70 -10.57
C LEU A 280 10.24 3.67 -12.10
N LEU A 281 11.42 4.05 -12.60
CA LEU A 281 11.73 3.99 -14.04
C LEU A 281 11.69 2.56 -14.60
N LEU A 282 12.16 1.57 -13.84
CA LEU A 282 12.09 0.17 -14.25
C LEU A 282 10.64 -0.32 -14.34
N SER A 283 9.80 0.04 -13.35
CA SER A 283 8.35 -0.23 -13.37
C SER A 283 7.67 0.48 -14.55
N TRP A 284 8.06 1.73 -14.86
CA TRP A 284 7.55 2.48 -16.00
C TRP A 284 7.91 1.83 -17.33
N ARG A 285 9.18 1.45 -17.48
CA ARG A 285 9.67 0.80 -18.69
C ARG A 285 8.86 -0.45 -18.99
N TYR A 286 8.56 -1.26 -17.97
CA TYR A 286 7.72 -2.44 -18.15
C TYR A 286 6.32 -2.06 -18.66
N THR A 287 5.70 -1.06 -18.04
CA THR A 287 4.39 -0.51 -18.44
C THR A 287 4.38 -0.11 -19.91
N LEU A 288 5.39 0.63 -20.37
CA LEU A 288 5.53 1.03 -21.77
C LEU A 288 5.75 -0.16 -22.71
N THR A 289 6.64 -1.10 -22.36
CA THR A 289 7.01 -2.22 -23.27
C THR A 289 5.88 -3.23 -23.46
N GLN A 290 5.13 -3.54 -22.41
CA GLN A 290 4.11 -4.58 -22.44
C GLN A 290 2.74 -4.05 -22.86
N ARG A 291 2.46 -2.76 -22.63
CA ARG A 291 1.11 -2.21 -22.83
C ARG A 291 1.02 -1.14 -23.92
N CYS A 292 2.07 -0.34 -24.15
CA CYS A 292 2.04 0.71 -25.18
C CYS A 292 2.51 0.24 -26.57
N SER A 293 3.05 -0.97 -26.71
CA SER A 293 3.46 -1.53 -28.01
C SER A 293 2.29 -1.69 -29.01
N LYS A 294 1.05 -1.82 -28.53
CA LYS A 294 -0.18 -1.82 -29.36
C LYS A 294 -0.86 -0.45 -29.49
N VAL A 295 -0.54 0.53 -28.64
CA VAL A 295 -1.16 1.87 -28.62
C VAL A 295 -0.35 2.90 -29.43
N ALA A 296 0.97 2.65 -29.56
CA ALA A 296 1.90 3.53 -30.26
C ALA A 296 1.69 3.60 -31.79
N SER A 297 0.74 2.86 -32.36
CA SER A 297 0.41 2.96 -33.79
C SER A 297 -0.45 4.18 -34.13
N GLU A 298 -1.14 4.80 -33.16
CA GLU A 298 -2.07 5.93 -33.43
C GLU A 298 -2.06 7.07 -32.38
N GLY A 299 -1.29 6.98 -31.27
CA GLY A 299 -1.27 8.00 -30.21
C GLY A 299 0.11 8.29 -29.59
N ALA A 300 0.24 9.43 -28.91
CA ALA A 300 1.43 9.81 -28.16
C ALA A 300 1.69 8.84 -26.98
N ARG A 301 2.97 8.58 -26.67
CA ARG A 301 3.34 7.75 -25.52
C ARG A 301 2.98 8.49 -24.22
N PRO A 302 2.44 7.80 -23.20
CA PRO A 302 2.10 8.46 -21.95
C PRO A 302 3.37 9.00 -21.26
N GLU A 303 3.22 10.11 -20.55
CA GLU A 303 4.28 10.75 -19.77
C GLU A 303 4.16 10.39 -18.28
N VAL A 304 5.29 10.41 -17.56
CA VAL A 304 5.32 10.24 -16.11
C VAL A 304 6.17 11.33 -15.46
N GLY A 305 5.68 11.89 -14.36
CA GLY A 305 6.41 12.81 -13.49
C GLY A 305 6.36 12.36 -12.03
N VAL A 306 7.39 12.70 -11.27
CA VAL A 306 7.51 12.44 -9.83
C VAL A 306 7.50 13.76 -9.08
N VAL A 307 6.65 13.85 -8.06
CA VAL A 307 6.69 14.93 -7.06
C VAL A 307 7.09 14.34 -5.71
N LEU A 308 8.11 14.95 -5.09
CA LEU A 308 8.66 14.51 -3.81
C LEU A 308 8.05 15.30 -2.65
N HIS A 309 7.53 14.59 -1.66
CA HIS A 309 6.77 15.18 -0.57
C HIS A 309 7.57 15.19 0.72
N PHE A 310 7.77 16.39 1.29
CA PHE A 310 8.08 16.54 2.70
C PHE A 310 6.86 16.16 3.52
N ILE A 311 7.06 15.30 4.53
CA ILE A 311 5.96 14.78 5.35
C ILE A 311 5.94 15.52 6.68
N LYS A 312 4.88 16.29 6.92
CA LYS A 312 4.61 16.87 8.23
C LYS A 312 4.30 15.75 9.22
N THR A 313 5.11 15.68 10.27
CA THR A 313 4.89 14.81 11.43
C THR A 313 5.01 15.65 12.69
N ARG A 314 4.07 15.47 13.62
CA ARG A 314 4.02 16.28 14.84
C ARG A 314 4.99 15.81 15.90
N ASP A 315 5.28 14.52 15.91
CA ASP A 315 6.11 13.87 16.91
C ASP A 315 6.94 12.76 16.25
N PRO A 316 8.15 12.48 16.76
CA PRO A 316 9.05 11.47 16.20
C PRO A 316 8.53 10.03 16.40
N ASP A 317 7.73 9.79 17.45
CA ASP A 317 7.32 8.45 17.87
C ASP A 317 5.97 8.00 17.27
N ALA A 318 5.36 8.81 16.39
CA ALA A 318 4.05 8.57 15.80
C ALA A 318 2.92 8.31 16.84
N ALA A 319 3.05 8.88 18.05
CA ALA A 319 2.11 8.76 19.17
C ALA A 319 0.72 9.32 18.83
N TRP A 320 0.67 10.41 18.05
CA TRP A 320 -0.59 10.99 17.60
C TRP A 320 -1.30 10.09 16.58
N SER A 321 -0.59 9.62 15.56
CA SER A 321 -1.15 8.73 14.54
C SER A 321 -1.55 7.36 15.08
N SER A 322 -0.89 6.89 16.16
CA SER A 322 -1.25 5.65 16.86
C SER A 322 -2.41 5.82 17.86
N GLY A 323 -2.94 7.04 18.02
CA GLY A 323 -4.07 7.32 18.91
C GLY A 323 -3.72 7.34 20.40
N LYS A 324 -2.44 7.50 20.74
CA LYS A 324 -1.94 7.63 22.12
C LYS A 324 -1.23 8.97 22.34
N PRO A 325 -1.84 10.13 21.99
CA PRO A 325 -1.18 11.41 22.13
C PRO A 325 -0.93 11.74 23.61
N ARG A 326 0.24 12.29 23.92
CA ARG A 326 0.52 12.83 25.25
C ARG A 326 -0.19 14.19 25.41
N ALA A 327 -0.53 14.53 26.65
CA ALA A 327 -1.16 15.80 26.97
C ALA A 327 -0.21 16.99 26.70
N PHE A 328 -0.79 18.17 26.49
CA PHE A 328 -0.07 19.45 26.41
C PHE A 328 1.08 19.51 25.38
N TRP A 329 0.95 18.81 24.25
CA TRP A 329 1.98 18.76 23.20
C TRP A 329 3.33 18.16 23.66
N ALA A 330 3.35 17.43 24.78
CA ALA A 330 4.54 16.77 25.26
C ALA A 330 5.04 15.72 24.25
N GLY A 331 6.35 15.66 24.04
CA GLY A 331 6.98 14.76 23.06
C GLY A 331 6.86 15.20 21.60
N THR A 332 6.27 16.36 21.31
CA THR A 332 6.15 16.89 19.93
C THR A 332 7.36 17.74 19.54
N PHE A 333 7.55 17.98 18.23
CA PHE A 333 8.57 18.93 17.74
C PHE A 333 8.30 20.39 18.14
N ALA A 334 7.09 20.70 18.59
CA ALA A 334 6.71 22.02 19.09
C ALA A 334 7.09 22.22 20.58
N GLU A 335 7.46 21.16 21.30
CA GLU A 335 7.79 21.22 22.72
C GLU A 335 9.12 21.96 22.94
N PRO A 336 9.11 23.14 23.59
CA PRO A 336 10.31 23.97 23.73
C PRO A 336 11.32 23.40 24.76
N ARG A 337 10.86 22.57 25.70
CA ARG A 337 11.66 21.97 26.78
C ARG A 337 11.18 20.54 27.04
N PRO A 338 11.64 19.53 26.27
CA PRO A 338 11.31 18.14 26.59
C PRO A 338 11.87 17.73 27.96
N ALA A 339 11.30 16.69 28.57
CA ALA A 339 11.73 16.19 29.88
C ALA A 339 13.22 15.79 29.94
N ALA A 340 13.85 15.49 28.79
CA ALA A 340 15.27 15.15 28.68
C ALA A 340 16.22 16.37 28.66
N GLY A 341 15.71 17.61 28.71
CA GLY A 341 16.52 18.83 28.74
C GLY A 341 16.09 19.89 27.73
N ILE A 342 16.93 20.90 27.51
CA ILE A 342 16.67 21.97 26.53
C ILE A 342 17.06 21.46 25.13
N ARG A 343 16.14 21.57 24.15
CA ARG A 343 16.51 21.41 22.73
C ARG A 343 17.26 22.67 22.29
N TYR A 344 18.58 22.55 22.14
CA TYR A 344 19.42 23.60 21.58
C TYR A 344 19.03 23.80 20.11
N GLY A 345 18.30 24.88 19.81
CA GLY A 345 17.78 25.17 18.46
C GLY A 345 16.34 25.70 18.44
N GLY A 346 15.58 25.51 19.52
CA GLY A 346 14.20 26.01 19.64
C GLY A 346 13.15 25.08 19.03
N ARG A 347 11.94 25.61 18.79
CA ARG A 347 10.83 24.80 18.26
C ARG A 347 11.12 24.36 16.82
N PHE A 348 10.83 23.10 16.53
CA PHE A 348 10.98 22.49 15.21
C PHE A 348 12.42 22.40 14.67
N SER A 349 13.46 22.68 15.48
CA SER A 349 14.85 22.61 15.02
C SER A 349 15.22 21.22 14.50
N ASP A 350 14.87 20.19 15.28
CA ASP A 350 15.26 18.81 14.99
C ASP A 350 14.46 18.30 13.77
N PHE A 351 13.17 18.64 13.73
CA PHE A 351 12.34 18.38 12.55
C PHE A 351 12.94 19.03 11.29
N PHE A 352 13.30 20.31 11.37
CA PHE A 352 13.90 21.02 10.24
C PHE A 352 15.23 20.38 9.82
N ALA A 353 16.09 19.99 10.76
CA ALA A 353 17.35 19.32 10.46
C ALA A 353 17.11 18.00 9.70
N ASP A 354 16.13 17.19 10.13
CA ASP A 354 15.77 15.96 9.43
C ASP A 354 15.26 16.23 8.00
N GLN A 355 14.40 17.24 7.82
CA GLN A 355 13.91 17.63 6.50
C GLN A 355 15.03 18.25 5.63
N TYR A 356 15.99 18.94 6.22
CA TYR A 356 17.14 19.48 5.51
C TYR A 356 18.03 18.38 4.94
N CYS A 357 18.27 17.29 5.68
CA CYS A 357 18.97 16.12 5.15
C CYS A 357 18.28 15.56 3.90
N GLN A 358 16.94 15.50 3.89
CA GLN A 358 16.15 15.08 2.73
C GLN A 358 16.28 16.05 1.54
N ALA A 359 16.26 17.36 1.79
CA ALA A 359 16.47 18.37 0.76
C ALA A 359 17.89 18.27 0.18
N GLN A 360 18.89 18.06 1.03
CA GLN A 360 20.29 17.88 0.61
C GLN A 360 20.45 16.63 -0.27
N ALA A 361 19.82 15.52 0.09
CA ALA A 361 19.81 14.30 -0.72
C ALA A 361 19.28 14.52 -2.14
N LEU A 362 18.21 15.31 -2.31
CA LEU A 362 17.73 15.69 -3.63
C LEU A 362 18.72 16.61 -4.35
N ALA A 363 19.25 17.63 -3.67
CA ALA A 363 20.22 18.53 -4.28
C ALA A 363 21.46 17.78 -4.80
N GLU A 364 21.98 16.84 -4.01
CA GLU A 364 23.09 15.96 -4.39
C GLU A 364 22.73 15.09 -5.61
N LEU A 365 21.53 14.48 -5.63
CA LEU A 365 21.05 13.71 -6.78
C LEU A 365 20.96 14.56 -8.06
N LEU A 366 20.34 15.74 -7.98
CA LEU A 366 20.21 16.65 -9.12
C LEU A 366 21.59 17.10 -9.64
N SER A 367 22.53 17.35 -8.73
CA SER A 367 23.90 17.74 -9.10
C SER A 367 24.68 16.61 -9.76
N ALA A 368 24.55 15.38 -9.24
CA ALA A 368 25.22 14.20 -9.76
C ALA A 368 24.60 13.72 -11.08
N VAL A 369 23.27 13.80 -11.20
CA VAL A 369 22.49 13.34 -12.36
C VAL A 369 21.50 14.43 -12.77
N PRO A 370 21.95 15.48 -13.50
CA PRO A 370 21.08 16.60 -13.92
C PRO A 370 19.81 16.19 -14.68
N ARG A 371 19.87 15.10 -15.44
CA ARG A 371 18.71 14.55 -16.18
C ARG A 371 17.59 14.02 -15.30
N SER A 372 17.84 13.84 -14.00
CA SER A 372 16.79 13.44 -13.06
C SER A 372 15.61 14.42 -13.01
N LEU A 373 15.80 15.70 -13.40
CA LEU A 373 14.73 16.69 -13.55
C LEU A 373 13.69 16.35 -14.64
N TRP A 374 14.00 15.44 -15.57
CA TRP A 374 13.00 14.93 -16.52
C TRP A 374 11.96 14.03 -15.85
N LEU A 375 12.35 13.39 -14.73
CA LEU A 375 11.48 12.55 -13.93
C LEU A 375 10.95 13.30 -12.70
N VAL A 376 11.84 13.87 -11.89
CA VAL A 376 11.49 14.62 -10.67
C VAL A 376 11.09 16.03 -11.08
N ARG A 377 9.78 16.28 -11.16
CA ARG A 377 9.20 17.51 -11.69
C ARG A 377 8.88 18.54 -10.62
N GLY A 378 8.78 18.13 -9.37
CA GLY A 378 8.48 19.09 -8.31
C GLY A 378 8.61 18.56 -6.90
N ILE A 379 8.36 19.48 -5.98
CA ILE A 379 8.33 19.23 -4.55
C ILE A 379 6.98 19.65 -3.96
N ASP A 380 6.62 18.97 -2.88
CA ASP A 380 5.39 19.21 -2.12
C ASP A 380 5.64 19.09 -0.62
N VAL A 381 4.70 19.61 0.16
CA VAL A 381 4.63 19.41 1.61
C VAL A 381 3.21 18.99 1.96
N ALA A 382 3.08 17.88 2.69
CA ALA A 382 1.78 17.25 2.97
C ALA A 382 1.72 16.62 4.37
N SER A 383 0.61 15.93 4.69
CA SER A 383 0.31 15.30 5.99
C SER A 383 -0.08 16.32 7.08
N ASP A 384 0.17 16.02 8.37
CA ASP A 384 -0.37 16.72 9.55
C ASP A 384 -0.15 18.24 9.56
N GLU A 385 -1.09 18.99 8.95
CA GLU A 385 -1.03 20.45 8.85
C GLU A 385 -1.05 21.16 10.20
N LEU A 386 -1.70 20.55 11.20
CA LEU A 386 -1.81 21.06 12.56
C LEU A 386 -0.52 20.83 13.37
N GLY A 387 0.34 19.89 12.94
CA GLY A 387 1.57 19.53 13.64
C GLY A 387 2.73 20.49 13.37
N ILE A 388 3.01 20.75 12.09
CA ILE A 388 4.16 21.57 11.68
C ILE A 388 3.70 22.78 10.85
N PRO A 389 4.01 24.02 11.28
CA PRO A 389 3.71 25.20 10.49
C PRO A 389 4.42 25.17 9.13
N THR A 390 3.71 25.56 8.06
CA THR A 390 4.22 25.51 6.69
C THR A 390 5.47 26.38 6.49
N TRP A 391 5.61 27.48 7.24
CA TRP A 391 6.78 28.37 7.13
C TRP A 391 8.11 27.69 7.49
N VAL A 392 8.09 26.58 8.24
CA VAL A 392 9.29 25.78 8.57
C VAL A 392 9.98 25.28 7.29
N PHE A 393 9.21 25.05 6.22
CA PHE A 393 9.72 24.54 4.94
C PHE A 393 10.18 25.63 3.97
N CYS A 394 9.89 26.92 4.23
CA CYS A 394 10.27 28.02 3.33
C CYS A 394 11.77 28.01 2.95
N PRO A 395 12.71 27.83 3.89
CA PRO A 395 14.13 27.79 3.55
C PRO A 395 14.48 26.60 2.64
N LEU A 396 13.84 25.44 2.85
CA LEU A 396 14.08 24.22 2.07
C LEU A 396 13.60 24.37 0.62
N TYR A 397 12.43 24.98 0.43
CA TYR A 397 11.88 25.26 -0.91
C TYR A 397 12.80 26.20 -1.69
N ARG A 398 13.22 27.31 -1.08
CA ARG A 398 14.14 28.27 -1.72
C ARG A 398 15.50 27.67 -2.05
N PHE A 399 16.02 26.82 -1.15
CA PHE A 399 17.26 26.10 -1.38
C PHE A 399 17.15 25.20 -2.64
N LEU A 400 16.09 24.39 -2.73
CA LEU A 400 15.86 23.49 -3.86
C LEU A 400 15.50 24.23 -5.16
N GLU A 401 14.79 25.36 -5.10
CA GLU A 401 14.55 26.24 -6.25
C GLU A 401 15.88 26.78 -6.79
N GLY A 402 16.77 27.24 -5.90
CA GLY A 402 18.10 27.71 -6.26
C GLY A 402 18.95 26.63 -6.94
N VAL A 403 18.98 25.42 -6.36
CA VAL A 403 19.68 24.27 -6.92
C VAL A 403 19.11 23.91 -8.30
N SER A 404 17.79 23.70 -8.42
CA SER A 404 17.19 23.32 -9.69
C SER A 404 17.37 24.38 -10.79
N SER A 405 17.28 25.67 -10.43
CA SER A 405 17.54 26.79 -11.36
C SER A 405 18.98 26.81 -11.89
N ALA A 406 19.95 26.37 -11.09
CA ALA A 406 21.32 26.20 -11.53
C ALA A 406 21.47 24.98 -12.46
N ILE A 407 20.84 23.85 -12.11
CA ILE A 407 20.90 22.61 -12.89
C ILE A 407 20.24 22.73 -14.26
N VAL A 408 19.15 23.50 -14.41
CA VAL A 408 18.51 23.75 -15.72
C VAL A 408 19.48 24.41 -16.72
N LYS A 409 20.46 25.17 -16.23
CA LYS A 409 21.49 25.82 -17.04
C LYS A 409 22.66 24.88 -17.37
N ASP A 410 22.74 23.71 -16.74
CA ASP A 410 23.75 22.70 -17.02
C ASP A 410 23.47 22.00 -18.36
N PRO A 411 24.39 22.01 -19.34
CA PRO A 411 24.21 21.33 -20.61
C PRO A 411 23.89 19.83 -20.48
N ARG A 412 24.39 19.15 -19.42
CA ARG A 412 24.15 17.72 -19.15
C ARG A 412 22.69 17.42 -18.81
N ALA A 413 21.94 18.43 -18.37
CA ALA A 413 20.53 18.31 -18.01
C ALA A 413 19.62 18.15 -19.24
N GLU A 414 20.10 18.50 -20.44
CA GLU A 414 19.34 18.48 -21.68
C GLU A 414 18.13 19.44 -21.67
N ARG A 415 18.27 20.60 -21.02
CA ARG A 415 17.25 21.67 -20.93
C ARG A 415 15.90 21.20 -20.32
N PRO A 416 15.89 20.61 -19.10
CA PRO A 416 14.64 20.31 -18.42
C PRO A 416 14.01 21.61 -17.88
N LEU A 417 12.77 21.53 -17.41
CA LEU A 417 12.19 22.60 -16.60
C LEU A 417 12.76 22.57 -15.18
N ALA A 418 12.75 23.73 -14.51
CA ALA A 418 13.07 23.80 -13.09
C ALA A 418 12.02 23.05 -12.27
N LEU A 419 12.35 22.72 -11.01
CA LEU A 419 11.38 22.07 -10.12
C LEU A 419 10.16 22.96 -9.91
N GLY A 420 8.98 22.41 -10.13
CA GLY A 420 7.73 22.99 -9.65
C GLY A 420 7.59 22.86 -8.13
N ALA A 421 6.78 23.72 -7.54
CA ALA A 421 6.50 23.73 -6.12
C ALA A 421 4.99 23.66 -5.85
N THR A 422 4.61 22.86 -4.86
CA THR A 422 3.23 22.74 -4.36
C THR A 422 3.21 22.63 -2.85
N ALA A 423 2.03 22.83 -2.26
CA ALA A 423 1.81 22.59 -0.84
C ALA A 423 0.35 22.16 -0.58
N HIS A 424 0.16 21.17 0.29
CA HIS A 424 -1.12 20.91 0.94
C HIS A 424 -1.27 21.89 2.11
N VAL A 425 -2.29 22.75 2.01
CA VAL A 425 -2.62 23.76 3.00
C VAL A 425 -4.11 24.03 3.02
N GLY A 426 -4.65 24.22 4.22
CA GLY A 426 -6.06 24.54 4.43
C GLY A 426 -6.98 23.32 4.45
N GLU A 427 -6.44 22.10 4.43
CA GLU A 427 -7.24 20.87 4.48
C GLU A 427 -7.62 20.46 5.92
N ASP A 428 -6.80 20.84 6.90
CA ASP A 428 -7.03 20.59 8.32
C ASP A 428 -6.75 21.85 9.13
N PHE A 429 -7.73 22.35 9.88
CA PHE A 429 -7.65 23.58 10.66
C PHE A 429 -8.62 23.56 11.84
N ARG A 430 -8.29 24.27 12.92
CA ARG A 430 -9.17 24.38 14.10
C ARG A 430 -10.28 25.39 13.91
N HIS A 431 -10.00 26.44 13.13
CA HIS A 431 -10.96 27.47 12.75
C HIS A 431 -10.62 28.01 11.36
N LEU A 432 -11.61 28.52 10.64
CA LEU A 432 -11.48 28.93 9.24
C LEU A 432 -10.32 29.90 8.99
N MET A 433 -10.11 30.87 9.89
CA MET A 433 -9.02 31.84 9.77
C MET A 433 -7.62 31.19 9.81
N GLU A 434 -7.45 30.06 10.50
CA GLU A 434 -6.18 29.32 10.50
C GLU A 434 -5.95 28.68 9.13
N GLY A 435 -6.99 28.05 8.56
CA GLY A 435 -6.95 27.47 7.22
C GLY A 435 -6.60 28.53 6.15
N LEU A 436 -7.32 29.64 6.12
CA LEU A 436 -7.07 30.75 5.20
C LEU A 436 -5.66 31.34 5.36
N ARG A 437 -5.20 31.50 6.61
CA ARG A 437 -3.84 31.96 6.89
C ARG A 437 -2.79 31.00 6.34
N ARG A 438 -2.97 29.69 6.50
CA ARG A 438 -2.04 28.67 5.95
C ARG A 438 -1.96 28.72 4.43
N VAL A 439 -3.10 28.89 3.76
CA VAL A 439 -3.16 29.09 2.30
C VAL A 439 -2.38 30.34 1.92
N PHE A 440 -2.66 31.47 2.59
CA PHE A 440 -1.95 32.74 2.34
C PHE A 440 -0.44 32.60 2.54
N GLU A 441 -0.01 32.01 3.66
CA GLU A 441 1.42 31.81 3.96
C GLU A 441 2.11 30.94 2.90
N ALA A 442 1.46 29.88 2.42
CA ALA A 442 2.02 29.04 1.36
C ALA A 442 2.19 29.80 0.05
N ILE A 443 1.14 30.49 -0.42
CA ILE A 443 1.22 31.31 -1.64
C ILE A 443 2.34 32.35 -1.50
N ARG A 444 2.34 33.07 -0.37
CA ARG A 444 3.22 34.23 -0.18
C ARG A 444 4.68 33.85 0.03
N TYR A 445 4.96 32.79 0.80
CA TYR A 445 6.31 32.50 1.30
C TYR A 445 6.95 31.23 0.72
N LEU A 446 6.15 30.24 0.28
CA LEU A 446 6.66 29.00 -0.32
C LEU A 446 6.61 29.03 -1.85
N LEU A 447 5.45 29.34 -2.43
CA LEU A 447 5.21 29.21 -3.88
C LEU A 447 5.68 30.43 -4.68
N GLY A 448 5.74 31.60 -4.02
CA GLY A 448 6.29 32.83 -4.59
C GLY A 448 5.50 33.39 -5.79
N PRO A 449 5.99 34.46 -6.44
CA PRO A 449 5.30 35.12 -7.56
C PRO A 449 5.34 34.35 -8.88
N ARG A 450 6.20 33.34 -9.00
CA ARG A 450 6.40 32.56 -10.23
C ARG A 450 5.32 31.51 -10.50
N GLY A 451 4.36 31.36 -9.58
CA GLY A 451 3.30 30.37 -9.70
C GLY A 451 3.74 29.02 -9.14
N GLY A 452 2.91 28.49 -8.27
CA GLY A 452 2.97 27.14 -7.71
C GLY A 452 1.54 26.76 -7.31
N GLY A 453 1.27 25.47 -7.19
CA GLY A 453 -0.08 24.99 -7.00
C GLY A 453 -0.49 24.78 -5.56
N LEU A 454 -1.74 25.12 -5.26
CA LEU A 454 -2.41 24.69 -4.02
C LEU A 454 -3.13 23.37 -4.30
N GLY A 455 -2.85 22.34 -3.52
CA GLY A 455 -3.46 21.00 -3.66
C GLY A 455 -3.02 20.20 -4.90
N THR A 456 -2.54 20.84 -5.96
CA THR A 456 -2.08 20.23 -7.22
C THR A 456 -1.31 21.28 -8.03
N PRO A 457 -0.15 20.98 -8.66
CA PRO A 457 0.62 21.97 -9.42
C PRO A 457 -0.17 22.45 -10.65
N PRO A 458 -0.19 23.76 -10.96
CA PRO A 458 -0.38 24.21 -12.32
C PRO A 458 0.94 23.94 -13.04
N LEU A 459 0.94 22.95 -13.93
CA LEU A 459 1.99 22.81 -14.92
C LEU A 459 1.59 23.71 -16.09
N SER A 460 2.07 24.95 -16.12
CA SER A 460 1.84 25.90 -17.22
C SER A 460 2.87 25.74 -18.34
N GLU A 461 2.33 25.66 -19.56
CA GLU A 461 2.89 25.80 -20.94
C GLU A 461 4.21 25.12 -21.30
#